data_AF-A0A1F1FJQ1-F1
#
_entry.id   AF-A0A1F1FJQ1-F1
#
_cell.length_a   1.000
_cell.length_b   1.000
_cell.length_c   1.000
_cell.angle_alpha   90.00
_cell.angle_beta   90.00
_cell.angle_gamma   90.00
#
_symmetry.space_group_name_H-M   'P 1'
#
loop_
_entity.id
_entity.type
_entity.pdbx_description
1 polymer ?
#
loop_
_entity_poly.entity_id
_entity_poly.type
_entity_poly.pdbx_seq_one_letter_code
_entity_poly.pdbx_strand_id
1 'polypeptide(L)'
;MSEDAFDELEKMLASLFGEQMASDAVSALRSSGVDPSSIAQMPGVGDVSQLSPAQLLAMRAQFQQMFSASTTEPVNWQMGQELALQQARGNGDPTVTAAVAESTRQALQVADLWLDTATELMPAPGQREAWSRGTWVERTLPVWKDVCAPVAEAVTVALARTLEKQIRDMPAEMAQAAQQMGALGSIMRTMAGTAFGLQIGQAIGELAKEALGATDTGLPLTREPGTALVPANVAAFAEGLEVDEDEARMFLAVREAATARLYAHVPWLRGQVLQAVVAYAREIRIDTDTLESAVAQVDPNDPDALREALESGLFAPQETAAQREALEDLETLLALVEGWVEVVTARAAAPHLPHLMALAEMMRRRRAQGGAAEQVFARLIGLTFRPRRAREAAELWAHLGAQAGDAERDAFWNHPDVMPTASELANPKDFLTMRRMAQDIDAEIDADLASLLDGTLGYAEGAKEADENSPEGLGDRSPASADAASQEPGQSADPASAGAGGEDSLEEPDEQDPTDTDKD
;
A
#
# COMPACT_ATOMS: atom_id res chain seq x y z
N MET A 1 17.18 -63.73 -3.03
CA MET A 1 16.11 -62.86 -3.52
C MET A 1 16.44 -61.50 -2.97
N SER A 2 16.89 -60.58 -3.83
CA SER A 2 17.13 -59.18 -3.44
C SER A 2 15.77 -58.57 -3.13
N GLU A 3 15.57 -58.07 -1.91
CA GLU A 3 14.44 -57.18 -1.62
C GLU A 3 14.52 -55.98 -2.58
N ASP A 4 13.39 -55.59 -3.16
CA ASP A 4 13.28 -54.42 -4.04
C ASP A 4 13.57 -53.18 -3.18
N ALA A 5 14.56 -52.35 -3.56
CA ALA A 5 14.99 -51.21 -2.76
C ALA A 5 13.84 -50.20 -2.53
N PHE A 6 12.84 -50.20 -3.41
CA PHE A 6 11.60 -49.45 -3.24
C PHE A 6 10.69 -50.02 -2.14
N ASP A 7 10.67 -51.33 -1.92
CA ASP A 7 9.87 -51.95 -0.85
C ASP A 7 10.45 -51.63 0.53
N GLU A 8 11.77 -51.52 0.63
CA GLU A 8 12.46 -51.11 1.86
C GLU A 8 12.20 -49.63 2.17
N LEU A 9 12.23 -48.78 1.14
CA LEU A 9 11.84 -47.37 1.22
C LEU A 9 10.36 -47.21 1.60
N GLU A 10 9.46 -48.01 1.02
CA GLU A 10 8.03 -47.97 1.32
C GLU A 10 7.76 -48.37 2.76
N LYS A 11 8.41 -49.43 3.28
CA LYS A 11 8.32 -49.82 4.69
C LYS A 11 8.84 -48.71 5.62
N MET A 12 9.95 -48.08 5.27
CA MET A 12 10.50 -46.96 6.04
C MET A 12 9.52 -45.78 6.07
N LEU A 13 9.02 -45.36 4.91
CA LEU A 13 8.05 -44.26 4.80
C LEU A 13 6.73 -44.61 5.48
N ALA A 14 6.28 -45.86 5.41
CA ALA A 14 5.04 -46.31 6.05
C ALA A 14 5.14 -46.22 7.57
N SER A 15 6.32 -46.52 8.13
CA SER A 15 6.58 -46.37 9.56
C SER A 15 6.54 -44.91 10.04
N LEU A 16 6.83 -43.95 9.16
CA LEU A 16 6.92 -42.53 9.49
C LEU A 16 5.61 -41.77 9.23
N PHE A 17 5.00 -42.02 8.08
CA PHE A 17 3.93 -41.20 7.51
C PHE A 17 2.61 -41.98 7.29
N GLY A 18 2.62 -43.30 7.55
CA GLY A 18 1.49 -44.20 7.33
C GLY A 18 1.51 -44.86 5.94
N GLU A 19 0.86 -46.02 5.83
CA GLU A 19 0.90 -46.88 4.61
C GLU A 19 0.47 -46.14 3.34
N GLN A 20 -0.59 -45.32 3.42
CA GLN A 20 -1.12 -44.63 2.25
C GLN A 20 -0.13 -43.60 1.67
N MET A 21 0.42 -42.73 2.52
CA MET A 21 1.38 -41.70 2.10
C MET A 21 2.70 -42.32 1.62
N ALA A 22 3.10 -43.44 2.21
CA ALA A 22 4.29 -44.17 1.81
C ALA A 22 4.15 -44.78 0.41
N SER A 23 3.01 -45.41 0.14
CA SER A 23 2.73 -46.01 -1.17
C SER A 23 2.61 -44.95 -2.26
N ASP A 24 1.98 -43.81 -1.97
CA ASP A 24 1.86 -42.68 -2.89
C ASP A 24 3.25 -42.05 -3.18
N ALA A 25 4.10 -41.88 -2.16
CA ALA A 25 5.45 -41.35 -2.31
C ALA A 25 6.39 -42.30 -3.08
N VAL A 26 6.33 -43.60 -2.81
CA VAL A 26 7.12 -44.61 -3.53
C VAL A 26 6.64 -44.75 -4.98
N SER A 27 5.33 -44.65 -5.22
CA SER A 27 4.77 -44.64 -6.58
C SER A 27 5.22 -43.41 -7.38
N ALA A 28 5.29 -42.23 -6.74
CA ALA A 28 5.83 -41.02 -7.33
C ALA A 28 7.34 -41.10 -7.60
N LEU A 29 8.09 -41.80 -6.75
CA LEU A 29 9.53 -42.05 -6.96
C LEU A 29 9.78 -43.05 -8.08
N ARG A 30 8.99 -44.12 -8.17
CA ARG A 30 9.05 -45.07 -9.30
C ARG A 30 8.70 -44.38 -10.63
N SER A 31 7.74 -43.47 -10.64
CA SER A 31 7.33 -42.74 -11.86
C SER A 31 8.29 -41.63 -12.28
N SER A 32 9.11 -41.11 -11.36
CA SER A 32 10.15 -40.11 -11.63
C SER A 32 11.52 -40.72 -11.97
N GLY A 33 11.67 -42.05 -11.92
CA GLY A 33 12.89 -42.75 -12.33
C GLY A 33 14.08 -42.57 -11.38
N VAL A 34 13.83 -42.11 -10.15
CA VAL A 34 14.88 -41.89 -9.14
C VAL A 34 15.26 -43.22 -8.48
N ASP A 35 16.55 -43.54 -8.49
CA ASP A 35 17.08 -44.75 -7.85
C ASP A 35 17.01 -44.61 -6.31
N PRO A 36 16.34 -45.51 -5.57
CA PRO A 36 16.21 -45.44 -4.11
C PRO A 36 17.55 -45.35 -3.38
N SER A 37 18.58 -45.99 -3.96
CA SER A 37 19.93 -46.01 -3.38
C SER A 37 20.63 -44.65 -3.45
N SER A 38 20.18 -43.74 -4.33
CA SER A 38 20.69 -42.37 -4.42
C SER A 38 20.13 -41.43 -3.34
N ILE A 39 18.89 -41.67 -2.89
CA ILE A 39 18.24 -40.91 -1.81
C ILE A 39 18.92 -41.19 -0.48
N ALA A 40 19.32 -42.44 -0.24
CA ALA A 40 20.06 -42.84 0.96
C ALA A 40 21.49 -42.24 1.05
N GLN A 41 22.01 -41.67 -0.05
CA GLN A 41 23.36 -41.08 -0.12
C GLN A 41 23.34 -39.54 -0.24
N MET A 42 22.18 -38.89 -0.18
CA MET A 42 22.09 -37.42 -0.25
C MET A 42 22.70 -36.76 0.99
N PRO A 43 23.66 -35.81 0.83
CA PRO A 43 24.22 -35.07 1.96
C PRO A 43 23.14 -34.16 2.57
N GLY A 44 22.85 -34.33 3.87
CA GLY A 44 21.80 -33.57 4.58
C GLY A 44 20.59 -34.42 4.95
N VAL A 45 20.39 -35.58 4.32
CA VAL A 45 19.55 -36.66 4.86
C VAL A 45 20.43 -37.44 5.83
N GLY A 46 20.58 -36.91 7.04
CA GLY A 46 21.22 -37.66 8.13
C GLY A 46 20.51 -39.01 8.29
N ASP A 47 21.28 -40.04 8.63
CA ASP A 47 20.83 -41.42 8.84
C ASP A 47 19.52 -41.44 9.67
N VAL A 48 18.37 -41.51 8.98
CA VAL A 48 17.02 -41.38 9.56
C VAL A 48 16.79 -42.50 10.59
N SER A 49 17.55 -43.59 10.47
CA SER A 49 17.60 -44.71 11.41
C SER A 49 18.18 -44.36 12.79
N GLN A 50 18.91 -43.24 12.92
CA GLN A 50 19.49 -42.77 14.18
C GLN A 50 18.68 -41.67 14.87
N LEU A 51 17.61 -41.19 14.24
CA LEU A 51 16.70 -40.25 14.88
C LEU A 51 15.87 -40.98 15.95
N SER A 52 15.88 -40.45 17.17
CA SER A 52 15.06 -41.02 18.24
C SER A 52 13.57 -40.96 17.87
N PRO A 53 12.74 -41.92 18.34
CA PRO A 53 11.29 -41.89 18.12
C PRO A 53 10.62 -40.58 18.56
N ALA A 54 11.17 -39.92 19.58
CA ALA A 54 10.72 -38.61 20.04
C ALA A 54 11.08 -37.47 19.08
N GLN A 55 12.26 -37.51 18.46
CA GLN A 55 12.67 -36.53 17.44
C GLN A 55 11.85 -36.69 16.16
N LEU A 56 11.55 -37.92 15.75
CA LEU A 56 10.67 -38.19 14.60
C LEU A 56 9.24 -37.69 14.84
N LEU A 57 8.71 -37.89 16.06
CA LEU A 57 7.40 -37.33 16.46
C LEU A 57 7.42 -35.80 16.48
N ALA A 58 8.49 -35.17 16.99
CA ALA A 58 8.63 -33.71 16.98
C ALA A 58 8.72 -33.16 15.56
N MET A 59 9.51 -33.81 14.69
CA MET A 59 9.64 -33.42 13.28
C MET A 59 8.32 -33.60 12.53
N ARG A 60 7.59 -34.70 12.77
CA ARG A 60 6.26 -34.92 12.20
C ARG A 60 5.26 -33.87 12.67
N ALA A 61 5.26 -33.50 13.96
CA ALA A 61 4.40 -32.45 14.48
C ALA A 61 4.72 -31.09 13.84
N GLN A 62 6.01 -30.76 13.69
CA GLN A 62 6.47 -29.52 13.06
C GLN A 62 6.12 -29.48 11.56
N PHE A 63 6.25 -30.60 10.85
CA PHE A 63 5.88 -30.71 9.45
C PHE A 63 4.36 -30.67 9.24
N GLN A 64 3.59 -31.33 10.11
CA GLN A 64 2.12 -31.25 10.11
C GLN A 64 1.64 -29.83 10.42
N GLN A 65 2.27 -29.12 11.38
CA GLN A 65 1.94 -27.72 11.67
C GLN A 65 2.23 -26.79 10.50
N MET A 66 3.38 -26.95 9.82
CA MET A 66 3.68 -26.19 8.60
C MET A 66 2.63 -26.46 7.51
N PHE A 67 2.29 -27.72 7.23
CA PHE A 67 1.32 -28.05 6.18
C PHE A 67 -0.11 -27.62 6.54
N SER A 68 -0.55 -27.77 7.80
CA SER A 68 -1.91 -27.38 8.22
C SER A 68 -2.11 -25.87 8.30
N ALA A 69 -1.06 -25.11 8.62
CA ALA A 69 -1.11 -23.64 8.60
C ALA A 69 -1.17 -23.08 7.16
N SER A 70 -0.79 -23.90 6.16
CA SER A 70 -0.63 -23.49 4.75
C SER A 70 -1.87 -23.72 3.88
N THR A 71 -2.91 -24.38 4.38
CA THR A 71 -4.00 -24.87 3.51
C THR A 71 -5.21 -23.94 3.36
N THR A 72 -5.29 -22.82 4.08
CA THR A 72 -6.52 -21.99 4.08
C THR A 72 -6.30 -20.52 3.72
N GLU A 73 -5.11 -19.97 3.94
CA GLU A 73 -4.80 -18.57 3.61
C GLU A 73 -3.54 -18.45 2.73
N PRO A 74 -3.48 -17.50 1.78
CA PRO A 74 -2.32 -17.31 0.90
C PRO A 74 -1.01 -16.96 1.62
N VAL A 75 -1.08 -16.54 2.89
CA VAL A 75 0.05 -16.04 3.69
C VAL A 75 0.07 -16.72 5.06
N ASN A 76 1.25 -17.14 5.51
CA ASN A 76 1.42 -17.69 6.86
C ASN A 76 1.54 -16.56 7.91
N TRP A 77 0.40 -15.98 8.28
CA TRP A 77 0.34 -14.88 9.24
C TRP A 77 0.76 -15.25 10.66
N GLN A 78 0.57 -16.52 11.05
CA GLN A 78 0.94 -16.97 12.38
C GLN A 78 2.46 -16.87 12.57
N MET A 79 3.23 -17.39 11.61
CA MET A 79 4.69 -17.33 11.66
C MET A 79 5.20 -15.88 11.60
N GLY A 80 4.55 -15.04 10.79
CA GLY A 80 4.83 -13.59 10.76
C GLY A 80 4.57 -12.91 12.10
N GLN A 81 3.45 -13.23 12.78
CA GLN A 81 3.13 -12.69 14.10
C GLN A 81 4.14 -13.12 15.17
N GLU A 82 4.53 -14.40 15.19
CA GLU A 82 5.52 -14.92 16.13
C GLU A 82 6.86 -14.20 15.97
N LEU A 83 7.32 -14.00 14.72
CA LEU A 83 8.53 -13.24 14.42
C LEU A 83 8.40 -11.76 14.82
N ALA A 84 7.27 -11.12 14.53
CA ALA A 84 7.02 -9.73 14.90
C ALA A 84 7.09 -9.53 16.42
N LEU A 85 6.46 -10.43 17.19
CA LEU A 85 6.49 -10.42 18.64
C LEU A 85 7.89 -10.68 19.20
N GLN A 86 8.62 -11.64 18.62
CA GLN A 86 10.00 -11.91 19.00
C GLN A 86 10.89 -10.68 18.78
N GLN A 87 10.76 -10.04 17.62
CA GLN A 87 11.50 -8.83 17.28
C GLN A 87 11.12 -7.66 18.20
N ALA A 88 9.82 -7.41 18.40
CA ALA A 88 9.32 -6.33 19.24
C ALA A 88 9.79 -6.45 20.70
N ARG A 89 9.81 -7.69 21.23
CA ARG A 89 10.30 -7.97 22.59
C ARG A 89 11.81 -7.77 22.72
N GLY A 90 12.56 -8.15 21.67
CA GLY A 90 14.02 -8.06 21.66
C GLY A 90 14.64 -8.54 22.97
N ASN A 91 15.63 -7.80 23.48
CA ASN A 91 16.27 -8.06 24.78
C ASN A 91 15.69 -7.22 25.94
N GLY A 92 14.53 -6.55 25.79
CA GLY A 92 14.07 -5.66 26.85
C GLY A 92 12.85 -4.77 26.60
N ASP A 93 11.80 -5.23 25.93
CA ASP A 93 10.49 -4.54 25.97
C ASP A 93 9.99 -4.48 27.43
N PRO A 94 10.04 -3.30 28.08
CA PRO A 94 9.76 -3.20 29.50
C PRO A 94 8.26 -3.41 29.74
N THR A 95 7.92 -4.08 30.84
CA THR A 95 6.51 -4.21 31.23
C THR A 95 5.95 -2.85 31.61
N VAL A 96 4.77 -2.52 31.08
CA VAL A 96 4.07 -1.28 31.43
C VAL A 96 3.56 -1.40 32.87
N THR A 97 4.20 -0.66 33.78
CA THR A 97 3.77 -0.63 35.19
C THR A 97 2.48 0.16 35.36
N ALA A 98 1.77 -0.04 36.47
CA ALA A 98 0.54 0.70 36.77
C ALA A 98 0.75 2.23 36.79
N ALA A 99 1.91 2.69 37.28
CA ALA A 99 2.23 4.13 37.32
C ALA A 99 2.46 4.71 35.91
N VAL A 100 3.19 3.99 35.05
CA VAL A 100 3.40 4.38 33.65
C VAL A 100 2.07 4.38 32.89
N ALA A 101 1.23 3.37 33.11
CA ALA A 101 -0.10 3.31 32.52
C ALA A 101 -0.97 4.50 32.93
N GLU A 102 -1.01 4.85 34.23
CA GLU A 102 -1.78 6.01 34.71
C GLU A 102 -1.27 7.33 34.12
N SER A 103 0.03 7.59 34.19
CA SER A 103 0.62 8.83 33.66
C SER A 103 0.38 9.00 32.15
N THR A 104 0.45 7.91 31.39
CA THR A 104 0.14 7.90 29.95
C THR A 104 -1.34 8.18 29.69
N ARG A 105 -2.24 7.52 30.42
CA ARG A 105 -3.69 7.77 30.31
C ARG A 105 -4.05 9.21 30.66
N GLN A 106 -3.44 9.75 31.70
CA GLN A 106 -3.66 11.13 32.11
C GLN A 106 -3.17 12.11 31.03
N ALA A 107 -2.00 11.88 30.43
CA ALA A 107 -1.51 12.70 29.33
C ALA A 107 -2.48 12.71 28.14
N LEU A 108 -2.98 11.53 27.75
CA LEU A 108 -3.98 11.41 26.67
C LEU A 108 -5.31 12.11 26.99
N GLN A 109 -5.78 12.05 28.25
CA GLN A 109 -6.98 12.77 28.67
C GLN A 109 -6.79 14.29 28.69
N VAL A 110 -5.62 14.76 29.10
CA VAL A 110 -5.28 16.19 29.08
C VAL A 110 -5.15 16.68 27.65
N ALA A 111 -4.55 15.88 26.77
CA ALA A 111 -4.47 16.16 25.34
C ALA A 111 -5.85 16.38 24.71
N ASP A 112 -6.86 15.59 25.10
CA ASP A 112 -8.24 15.84 24.67
C ASP A 112 -8.71 17.25 25.06
N LEU A 113 -8.51 17.66 26.31
CA LEU A 113 -8.93 18.99 26.77
C LEU A 113 -8.20 20.13 26.04
N TRP A 114 -6.93 19.94 25.69
CA TRP A 114 -6.16 20.95 24.97
C TRP A 114 -6.66 21.11 23.52
N LEU A 115 -6.98 19.99 22.86
CA LEU A 115 -7.45 19.96 21.48
C LEU A 115 -8.80 20.63 21.27
N ASP A 116 -9.65 20.70 22.30
CA ASP A 116 -10.95 21.40 22.24
C ASP A 116 -10.80 22.90 21.92
N THR A 117 -9.61 23.47 22.08
CA THR A 117 -9.30 24.87 21.71
C THR A 117 -8.80 25.05 20.27
N ALA A 118 -8.50 23.94 19.58
CA ALA A 118 -7.82 23.93 18.29
C ALA A 118 -8.63 23.28 17.16
N THR A 119 -9.66 22.49 17.48
CA THR A 119 -10.54 21.82 16.52
C THR A 119 -11.94 21.58 17.11
N GLU A 120 -12.97 21.59 16.26
CA GLU A 120 -14.34 21.22 16.63
C GLU A 120 -14.58 19.71 16.65
N LEU A 121 -13.62 18.92 16.13
CA LEU A 121 -13.70 17.47 16.19
C LEU A 121 -13.65 17.02 17.64
N MET A 122 -14.69 16.31 18.08
CA MET A 122 -14.84 15.83 19.46
C MET A 122 -13.75 14.79 19.80
N PRO A 123 -13.43 14.59 21.09
CA PRO A 123 -12.57 13.50 21.53
C PRO A 123 -12.99 12.16 20.92
N ALA A 124 -12.03 11.40 20.38
CA ALA A 124 -12.31 10.07 19.85
C ALA A 124 -12.93 9.18 20.94
N PRO A 125 -13.99 8.40 20.62
CA PRO A 125 -14.53 7.43 21.56
C PRO A 125 -13.50 6.33 21.82
N GLY A 126 -13.63 5.63 22.95
CA GLY A 126 -12.77 4.50 23.31
C GLY A 126 -11.74 4.80 24.39
N GLN A 127 -10.85 3.84 24.61
CA GLN A 127 -9.93 3.86 25.74
C GLN A 127 -8.71 4.73 25.46
N ARG A 128 -8.13 5.26 26.53
CA ARG A 128 -6.78 5.84 26.56
C ARG A 128 -5.89 4.75 27.15
N GLU A 129 -4.88 4.30 26.44
CA GLU A 129 -4.08 3.14 26.84
C GLU A 129 -2.57 3.43 26.80
N ALA A 130 -1.82 2.62 27.55
CA ALA A 130 -0.37 2.54 27.45
C ALA A 130 -0.03 1.13 26.98
N TRP A 131 0.65 1.02 25.86
CA TRP A 131 0.99 -0.27 25.26
C TRP A 131 2.48 -0.58 25.42
N SER A 132 2.80 -1.86 25.60
CA SER A 132 4.16 -2.34 25.31
C SER A 132 4.34 -2.48 23.79
N ARG A 133 5.58 -2.69 23.34
CA ARG A 133 5.84 -2.96 21.91
C ARG A 133 5.13 -4.23 21.45
N GLY A 134 5.11 -5.26 22.30
CA GLY A 134 4.35 -6.49 22.03
C GLY A 134 2.84 -6.24 21.88
N THR A 135 2.24 -5.45 22.77
CA THR A 135 0.81 -5.09 22.66
C THR A 135 0.53 -4.27 21.40
N TRP A 136 1.44 -3.37 20.99
CA TRP A 136 1.31 -2.63 19.74
C TRP A 136 1.24 -3.57 18.52
N VAL A 137 2.09 -4.60 18.46
CA VAL A 137 2.03 -5.63 17.41
C VAL A 137 0.66 -6.33 17.42
N GLU A 138 0.20 -6.81 18.58
CA GLU A 138 -1.07 -7.53 18.70
C GLU A 138 -2.28 -6.67 18.29
N ARG A 139 -2.28 -5.40 18.67
CA ARG A 139 -3.39 -4.46 18.41
C ARG A 139 -3.44 -4.01 16.94
N THR A 140 -2.30 -3.90 16.27
CA THR A 140 -2.22 -3.40 14.89
C THR A 140 -2.23 -4.49 13.82
N LEU A 141 -1.82 -5.71 14.18
CA LEU A 141 -1.71 -6.84 13.25
C LEU A 141 -2.99 -7.10 12.44
N PRO A 142 -4.22 -7.03 13.00
CA PRO A 142 -5.43 -7.25 12.20
C PRO A 142 -5.56 -6.30 11.01
N VAL A 143 -5.19 -5.01 11.17
CA VAL A 143 -5.26 -4.05 10.07
C VAL A 143 -4.10 -4.26 9.09
N TRP A 144 -2.91 -4.62 9.59
CA TRP A 144 -1.81 -5.02 8.70
C TRP A 144 -2.19 -6.18 7.78
N LYS A 145 -2.92 -7.17 8.28
CA LYS A 145 -3.48 -8.25 7.46
C LYS A 145 -4.42 -7.72 6.39
N ASP A 146 -5.35 -6.84 6.78
CA ASP A 146 -6.33 -6.25 5.85
C ASP A 146 -5.65 -5.45 4.72
N VAL A 147 -4.56 -4.73 5.05
CA VAL A 147 -3.79 -3.90 4.11
C VAL A 147 -2.88 -4.73 3.20
N CYS A 148 -2.23 -5.76 3.76
CA CYS A 148 -1.17 -6.48 3.07
C CYS A 148 -1.63 -7.77 2.37
N ALA A 149 -2.76 -8.36 2.80
CA ALA A 149 -3.31 -9.56 2.16
C ALA A 149 -3.60 -9.36 0.65
N PRO A 150 -4.20 -8.24 0.20
CA PRO A 150 -4.44 -8.01 -1.23
C PRO A 150 -3.15 -7.92 -2.05
N VAL A 151 -2.08 -7.37 -1.46
CA VAL A 151 -0.75 -7.29 -2.09
C VAL A 151 -0.17 -8.69 -2.27
N ALA A 152 -0.22 -9.50 -1.21
CA ALA A 152 0.25 -10.89 -1.25
C ALA A 152 -0.51 -11.74 -2.28
N GLU A 153 -1.84 -11.58 -2.32
CA GLU A 153 -2.69 -12.24 -3.30
C GLU A 153 -2.34 -11.81 -4.72
N ALA A 154 -2.17 -10.51 -4.97
CA ALA A 154 -1.79 -10.00 -6.29
C ALA A 154 -0.44 -10.57 -6.77
N VAL A 155 0.57 -10.57 -5.90
CA VAL A 155 1.90 -11.11 -6.22
C VAL A 155 1.85 -12.62 -6.49
N THR A 156 1.12 -13.39 -5.66
CA THR A 156 1.00 -14.84 -5.82
C THR A 156 0.22 -15.22 -7.09
N VAL A 157 -0.84 -14.47 -7.43
CA VAL A 157 -1.60 -14.63 -8.68
C VAL A 157 -0.74 -14.29 -9.89
N ALA A 158 0.04 -13.20 -9.84
CA ALA A 158 0.93 -12.83 -10.93
C ALA A 158 2.03 -13.89 -11.18
N LEU A 159 2.63 -14.42 -10.12
CA LEU A 159 3.60 -15.51 -10.22
C LEU A 159 2.97 -16.80 -10.78
N ALA A 160 1.76 -17.15 -10.32
CA ALA A 160 1.03 -18.32 -10.81
C ALA A 160 0.71 -18.22 -12.31
N ARG A 161 0.23 -17.05 -12.78
CA ARG A 161 -0.04 -16.81 -14.21
C ARG A 161 1.22 -16.94 -15.06
N THR A 162 2.35 -16.45 -14.56
CA THR A 162 3.65 -16.53 -15.25
C THR A 162 4.08 -18.00 -15.40
N LEU A 163 3.97 -18.78 -14.32
CA LEU A 163 4.28 -20.22 -14.35
C LEU A 163 3.33 -20.98 -15.28
N GLU A 164 2.03 -20.68 -15.25
CA GLU A 164 1.03 -21.29 -16.14
C GLU A 164 1.28 -20.97 -17.61
N LYS A 165 1.70 -19.74 -17.94
CA LYS A 165 2.11 -19.34 -19.29
C LYS A 165 3.29 -20.20 -19.75
N GLN A 166 4.34 -20.31 -18.92
CA GLN A 166 5.49 -21.16 -19.24
C GLN A 166 5.13 -22.64 -19.42
N ILE A 167 4.27 -23.19 -18.56
CA ILE A 167 3.81 -24.58 -18.68
C ILE A 167 3.00 -24.78 -19.97
N ARG A 168 2.17 -23.81 -20.36
CA ARG A 168 1.37 -23.86 -21.59
C ARG A 168 2.23 -23.81 -22.84
N ASP A 169 3.31 -23.02 -22.81
CA ASP A 169 4.21 -22.84 -23.94
C ASP A 169 5.22 -24.01 -24.08
N MET A 170 5.19 -24.99 -23.17
CA MET A 170 6.01 -26.20 -23.29
C MET A 170 5.50 -27.18 -24.35
N PRO A 171 6.41 -27.88 -25.08
CA PRO A 171 6.04 -28.93 -26.02
C PRO A 171 5.26 -30.07 -25.35
N ALA A 172 4.24 -30.61 -26.04
CA ALA A 172 3.38 -31.69 -25.54
C ALA A 172 4.13 -32.99 -25.17
N GLU A 173 5.34 -33.19 -25.70
CA GLU A 173 6.24 -34.31 -25.39
C GLU A 173 6.78 -34.26 -23.94
N MET A 174 6.69 -33.10 -23.27
CA MET A 174 7.13 -32.88 -21.88
C MET A 174 5.98 -32.87 -20.86
N ALA A 175 4.87 -33.56 -21.13
CA ALA A 175 3.68 -33.57 -20.26
C ALA A 175 3.97 -34.03 -18.81
N GLN A 176 4.91 -34.96 -18.61
CA GLN A 176 5.36 -35.37 -17.26
C GLN A 176 6.15 -34.25 -16.54
N ALA A 177 6.97 -33.49 -17.26
CA ALA A 177 7.66 -32.33 -16.70
C ALA A 177 6.67 -31.20 -16.36
N ALA A 178 5.60 -31.03 -17.14
CA ALA A 178 4.51 -30.09 -16.84
C ALA A 178 3.75 -30.46 -15.54
N GLN A 179 3.49 -31.74 -15.29
CA GLN A 179 2.89 -32.19 -14.02
C GLN A 179 3.83 -31.98 -12.82
N GLN A 180 5.13 -32.25 -12.98
CA GLN A 180 6.12 -31.94 -11.94
C GLN A 180 6.25 -30.43 -11.69
N MET A 181 6.24 -29.60 -12.75
CA MET A 181 6.20 -28.14 -12.62
C MET A 181 4.92 -27.64 -11.93
N GLY A 182 3.77 -28.28 -12.18
CA GLY A 182 2.52 -27.94 -11.50
C GLY A 182 2.57 -28.21 -9.98
N ALA A 183 3.15 -29.35 -9.58
CA ALA A 183 3.40 -29.67 -8.18
C ALA A 183 4.48 -28.78 -7.55
N LEU A 184 5.53 -28.45 -8.29
CA LEU A 184 6.54 -27.48 -7.86
C LEU A 184 5.94 -26.08 -7.70
N GLY A 185 5.02 -25.70 -8.57
CA GLY A 185 4.30 -24.44 -8.53
C GLY A 185 3.42 -24.29 -7.28
N SER A 186 2.78 -25.36 -6.81
CA SER A 186 2.03 -25.31 -5.54
C SER A 186 2.94 -25.16 -4.34
N ILE A 187 4.08 -25.87 -4.32
CA ILE A 187 5.11 -25.73 -3.28
C ILE A 187 5.69 -24.31 -3.27
N MET A 188 6.04 -23.76 -4.44
CA MET A 188 6.56 -22.40 -4.59
C MET A 188 5.55 -21.36 -4.09
N ARG A 189 4.25 -21.52 -4.37
CA ARG A 189 3.21 -20.61 -3.83
C ARG A 189 3.16 -20.65 -2.30
N THR A 190 3.21 -21.83 -1.69
CA THR A 190 3.25 -21.96 -0.23
C THR A 190 4.53 -21.35 0.38
N MET A 191 5.67 -21.56 -0.27
CA MET A 191 6.94 -20.94 0.14
C MET A 191 6.90 -19.42 0.01
N ALA A 192 6.35 -18.89 -1.09
CA ALA A 192 6.19 -17.45 -1.30
C ALA A 192 5.27 -16.83 -0.23
N GLY A 193 4.14 -17.47 0.08
CA GLY A 193 3.22 -17.03 1.14
C GLY A 193 3.86 -17.05 2.54
N THR A 194 4.73 -18.02 2.80
CA THR A 194 5.50 -18.09 4.06
C THR A 194 6.58 -17.02 4.11
N ALA A 195 7.34 -16.83 3.04
CA ALA A 195 8.37 -15.80 2.93
C ALA A 195 7.77 -14.40 3.09
N PHE A 196 6.62 -14.13 2.46
CA PHE A 196 5.88 -12.88 2.63
C PHE A 196 5.46 -12.67 4.08
N GLY A 197 4.89 -13.69 4.73
CA GLY A 197 4.51 -13.63 6.15
C GLY A 197 5.70 -13.31 7.06
N LEU A 198 6.87 -13.90 6.80
CA LEU A 198 8.11 -13.61 7.53
C LEU A 198 8.61 -12.18 7.31
N GLN A 199 8.62 -11.71 6.06
CA GLN A 199 9.04 -10.34 5.74
C GLN A 199 8.15 -9.30 6.42
N ILE A 200 6.82 -9.49 6.38
CA ILE A 200 5.88 -8.62 7.09
C ILE A 200 6.06 -8.73 8.60
N GLY A 201 6.28 -9.92 9.13
CA GLY A 201 6.55 -10.13 10.54
C GLY A 201 7.78 -9.35 11.02
N GLN A 202 8.89 -9.45 10.29
CA GLN A 202 10.11 -8.69 10.57
C GLN A 202 9.84 -7.18 10.54
N ALA A 203 9.22 -6.71 9.47
CA ALA A 203 8.80 -5.33 9.27
C ALA A 203 7.99 -4.79 10.47
N ILE A 204 6.89 -5.46 10.83
CA ILE A 204 6.04 -5.07 11.97
C ILE A 204 6.81 -5.10 13.29
N GLY A 205 7.72 -6.05 13.47
CA GLY A 205 8.57 -6.14 14.65
C GLY A 205 9.56 -4.98 14.78
N GLU A 206 10.13 -4.52 13.67
CA GLU A 206 10.98 -3.31 13.61
C GLU A 206 10.14 -2.06 13.89
N LEU A 207 8.94 -1.97 13.30
CA LEU A 207 7.99 -0.88 13.56
C LEU A 207 7.64 -0.73 15.03
N ALA A 208 7.38 -1.84 15.71
CA ALA A 208 7.02 -1.81 17.13
C ALA A 208 8.10 -1.19 18.01
N LYS A 209 9.38 -1.25 17.60
CA LYS A 209 10.50 -0.61 18.33
C LYS A 209 10.52 0.90 18.17
N GLU A 210 9.89 1.41 17.13
CA GLU A 210 9.87 2.82 16.76
C GLU A 210 8.53 3.49 17.09
N ALA A 211 7.41 2.79 16.94
CA ALA A 211 6.06 3.34 17.06
C ALA A 211 5.84 4.08 18.39
N LEU A 212 5.41 5.32 18.32
CA LEU A 212 5.13 6.18 19.47
C LEU A 212 3.69 6.02 19.96
N GLY A 213 2.76 5.66 19.07
CA GLY A 213 1.34 5.52 19.39
C GLY A 213 0.59 4.57 18.45
N ALA A 214 -0.74 4.64 18.45
CA ALA A 214 -1.56 3.81 17.56
C ALA A 214 -1.65 4.37 16.14
N THR A 215 -1.40 5.68 15.96
CA THR A 215 -1.66 6.40 14.71
C THR A 215 -0.42 7.08 14.10
N ASP A 216 0.75 6.96 14.70
CA ASP A 216 1.96 7.70 14.30
C ASP A 216 2.62 7.19 13.01
N THR A 217 2.20 6.03 12.51
CA THR A 217 2.64 5.46 11.22
C THR A 217 1.95 6.10 10.02
N GLY A 218 1.03 7.04 10.23
CA GLY A 218 0.24 7.71 9.19
C GLY A 218 -0.99 6.91 8.72
N LEU A 219 -1.12 5.64 9.11
CA LEU A 219 -2.29 4.81 8.84
C LEU A 219 -3.12 4.56 10.10
N PRO A 220 -4.45 4.39 9.97
CA PRO A 220 -5.30 4.00 11.07
C PRO A 220 -5.16 2.49 11.33
N LEU A 221 -4.10 2.09 12.02
CA LEU A 221 -3.74 0.68 12.21
C LEU A 221 -4.57 -0.06 13.27
N THR A 222 -5.54 0.60 13.90
CA THR A 222 -6.51 -0.03 14.81
C THR A 222 -7.90 -0.09 14.19
N ARG A 223 -8.71 -1.09 14.60
CA ARG A 223 -10.12 -1.20 14.19
C ARG A 223 -11.06 -0.43 15.09
N GLU A 224 -10.74 -0.40 16.39
CA GLU A 224 -11.51 0.31 17.39
C GLU A 224 -10.92 1.72 17.57
N PRO A 225 -11.77 2.74 17.71
CA PRO A 225 -11.33 4.07 18.05
C PRO A 225 -10.77 4.09 19.48
N GLY A 226 -9.82 4.98 19.72
CA GLY A 226 -9.11 5.09 20.98
C GLY A 226 -7.75 5.73 20.74
N THR A 227 -6.99 5.89 21.81
CA THR A 227 -5.63 6.42 21.75
C THR A 227 -4.71 5.56 22.58
N ALA A 228 -3.50 5.34 22.09
CA ALA A 228 -2.48 4.66 22.86
C ALA A 228 -1.12 5.26 22.58
N LEU A 229 -0.28 5.28 23.61
CA LEU A 229 1.15 5.54 23.45
C LEU A 229 1.95 4.29 23.80
N VAL A 230 3.16 4.19 23.26
CA VAL A 230 4.15 3.16 23.63
C VAL A 230 5.20 3.82 24.52
N PRO A 231 5.06 3.76 25.87
CA PRO A 231 5.85 4.61 26.78
C PRO A 231 7.36 4.36 26.67
N ALA A 232 7.78 3.12 26.40
CA ALA A 232 9.19 2.79 26.18
C ALA A 232 9.81 3.57 25.01
N ASN A 233 9.02 3.80 23.95
CA ASN A 233 9.46 4.53 22.76
C ASN A 233 9.34 6.05 22.97
N VAL A 234 8.38 6.50 23.79
CA VAL A 234 8.28 7.90 24.25
C VAL A 234 9.51 8.30 25.06
N ALA A 235 9.95 7.46 26.00
CA ALA A 235 11.16 7.70 26.78
C ALA A 235 12.40 7.80 25.88
N ALA A 236 12.57 6.85 24.96
CA ALA A 236 13.67 6.88 23.98
C ALA A 236 13.62 8.12 23.07
N PHE A 237 12.42 8.61 22.73
CA PHE A 237 12.25 9.84 21.96
C PHE A 237 12.67 11.09 22.76
N ALA A 238 12.37 11.14 24.06
CA ALA A 238 12.74 12.25 24.93
C ALA A 238 14.26 12.34 25.15
N GLU A 239 14.93 11.19 25.34
CA GLU A 239 16.38 11.10 25.52
C GLU A 239 17.16 11.75 24.38
N GLY A 240 16.69 11.63 23.13
CA GLY A 240 17.34 12.22 21.96
C GLY A 240 17.28 13.75 21.87
N LEU A 241 16.49 14.40 22.74
CA LEU A 241 16.24 15.85 22.72
C LEU A 241 16.73 16.58 23.98
N GLU A 242 17.17 15.85 25.01
CA GLU A 242 17.41 16.40 26.35
C GLU A 242 16.21 17.20 26.90
N VAL A 243 14.99 16.83 26.47
CA VAL A 243 13.72 17.41 26.94
C VAL A 243 13.11 16.50 28.00
N ASP A 244 12.35 17.07 28.92
CA ASP A 244 11.63 16.33 29.96
C ASP A 244 10.69 15.27 29.33
N GLU A 245 10.71 14.05 29.87
CA GLU A 245 9.91 12.94 29.35
C GLU A 245 8.40 13.24 29.43
N ASP A 246 7.94 13.93 30.47
CA ASP A 246 6.52 14.26 30.62
C ASP A 246 6.09 15.30 29.58
N GLU A 247 6.96 16.25 29.23
CA GLU A 247 6.73 17.22 28.16
C GLU A 247 6.66 16.52 26.79
N ALA A 248 7.60 15.62 26.50
CA ALA A 248 7.59 14.82 25.28
C ALA A 248 6.35 13.92 25.20
N ARG A 249 5.98 13.26 26.30
CA ARG A 249 4.77 12.42 26.40
C ARG A 249 3.52 13.24 26.13
N MET A 250 3.42 14.45 26.69
CA MET A 250 2.28 15.32 26.47
C MET A 250 2.17 15.77 25.01
N PHE A 251 3.29 16.18 24.39
CA PHE A 251 3.32 16.52 22.97
C PHE A 251 2.84 15.37 22.08
N LEU A 252 3.34 14.15 22.33
CA LEU A 252 2.93 12.96 21.58
C LEU A 252 1.49 12.56 21.87
N ALA A 253 0.99 12.75 23.09
CA ALA A 253 -0.40 12.54 23.44
C ALA A 253 -1.34 13.47 22.67
N VAL A 254 -0.99 14.75 22.52
CA VAL A 254 -1.75 15.72 21.71
C VAL A 254 -1.80 15.28 20.25
N ARG A 255 -0.67 14.84 19.68
CA ARG A 255 -0.61 14.34 18.30
C ARG A 255 -1.47 13.10 18.09
N GLU A 256 -1.32 12.10 18.95
CA GLU A 256 -2.08 10.85 18.91
C GLU A 256 -3.59 11.13 19.04
N ALA A 257 -3.99 11.99 19.98
CA ALA A 257 -5.38 12.38 20.16
C ALA A 257 -5.92 13.15 18.94
N ALA A 258 -5.15 14.06 18.33
CA ALA A 258 -5.58 14.78 17.13
C ALA A 258 -5.89 13.81 15.97
N THR A 259 -4.97 12.89 15.68
CA THR A 259 -5.16 11.89 14.63
C THR A 259 -6.35 10.97 14.93
N ALA A 260 -6.51 10.55 16.18
CA ALA A 260 -7.63 9.72 16.60
C ALA A 260 -8.98 10.45 16.42
N ARG A 261 -9.06 11.74 16.74
CA ARG A 261 -10.26 12.57 16.49
C ARG A 261 -10.61 12.59 15.01
N LEU A 262 -9.60 12.79 14.16
CA LEU A 262 -9.78 12.82 12.72
C LEU A 262 -10.37 11.50 12.20
N TYR A 263 -9.74 10.37 12.48
CA TYR A 263 -10.25 9.07 12.00
C TYR A 263 -11.58 8.65 12.63
N ALA A 264 -11.88 9.11 13.85
CA ALA A 264 -13.16 8.83 14.50
C ALA A 264 -14.33 9.62 13.90
N HIS A 265 -14.06 10.85 13.42
CA HIS A 265 -15.11 11.79 12.99
C HIS A 265 -15.17 12.03 11.48
N VAL A 266 -14.24 11.47 10.71
CA VAL A 266 -14.21 11.55 9.24
C VAL A 266 -14.44 10.14 8.65
N PRO A 267 -15.70 9.71 8.42
CA PRO A 267 -16.01 8.31 8.13
C PRO A 267 -15.45 7.79 6.80
N TRP A 268 -15.28 8.67 5.82
CA TRP A 268 -14.76 8.31 4.49
C TRP A 268 -13.24 8.10 4.50
N LEU A 269 -12.51 8.76 5.41
CA LEU A 269 -11.05 8.84 5.39
C LEU A 269 -10.39 7.46 5.50
N ARG A 270 -10.82 6.66 6.49
CA ARG A 270 -10.31 5.29 6.65
C ARG A 270 -10.54 4.46 5.40
N GLY A 271 -11.76 4.52 4.85
CA GLY A 271 -12.13 3.78 3.66
C GLY A 271 -11.26 4.16 2.47
N GLN A 272 -11.05 5.46 2.24
CA GLN A 272 -10.28 5.96 1.10
C GLN A 272 -8.80 5.64 1.21
N VAL A 273 -8.18 5.79 2.39
CA VAL A 273 -6.78 5.39 2.62
C VAL A 273 -6.58 3.90 2.33
N LEU A 274 -7.44 3.03 2.85
CA LEU A 274 -7.35 1.59 2.61
C LEU A 274 -7.65 1.23 1.14
N GLN A 275 -8.61 1.89 0.51
CA GLN A 275 -8.94 1.69 -0.90
C GLN A 275 -7.80 2.10 -1.82
N ALA A 276 -7.08 3.19 -1.53
CA ALA A 276 -5.94 3.61 -2.32
C ALA A 276 -4.81 2.56 -2.30
N VAL A 277 -4.55 1.95 -1.13
CA VAL A 277 -3.61 0.82 -1.03
C VAL A 277 -4.07 -0.39 -1.85
N VAL A 278 -5.37 -0.73 -1.78
CA VAL A 278 -5.94 -1.83 -2.59
C VAL A 278 -5.88 -1.53 -4.08
N ALA A 279 -6.14 -0.29 -4.49
CA ALA A 279 -6.07 0.15 -5.89
C ALA A 279 -4.65 0.02 -6.43
N TYR A 280 -3.65 0.48 -5.66
CA TYR A 280 -2.24 0.26 -5.97
C TYR A 280 -1.92 -1.24 -6.13
N ALA A 281 -2.34 -2.06 -5.16
CA ALA A 281 -2.06 -3.50 -5.16
C ALA A 281 -2.63 -4.24 -6.38
N ARG A 282 -3.80 -3.83 -6.87
CA ARG A 282 -4.45 -4.42 -8.05
C ARG A 282 -3.68 -4.18 -9.35
N GLU A 283 -2.94 -3.08 -9.43
CA GLU A 283 -2.16 -2.72 -10.61
C GLU A 283 -0.75 -3.32 -10.61
N ILE A 284 -0.38 -4.09 -9.58
CA ILE A 284 0.90 -4.81 -9.56
C ILE A 284 0.94 -5.82 -10.71
N ARG A 285 1.73 -5.51 -11.74
CA ARG A 285 2.02 -6.40 -12.87
C ARG A 285 3.51 -6.77 -12.83
N ILE A 286 3.79 -8.07 -12.86
CA ILE A 286 5.15 -8.58 -13.09
C ILE A 286 5.45 -8.36 -14.57
N ASP A 287 6.56 -7.70 -14.85
CA ASP A 287 7.06 -7.55 -16.21
C ASP A 287 7.60 -8.89 -16.72
N THR A 288 6.73 -9.66 -17.37
CA THR A 288 7.12 -10.95 -17.95
C THR A 288 8.14 -10.79 -19.07
N ASP A 289 8.20 -9.65 -19.75
CA ASP A 289 9.09 -9.45 -20.89
C ASP A 289 10.52 -9.14 -20.39
N THR A 290 10.63 -8.37 -19.31
CA THR A 290 11.90 -8.17 -18.59
C THR A 290 12.35 -9.46 -17.90
N LEU A 291 11.43 -10.23 -17.31
CA LEU A 291 11.73 -11.55 -16.74
C LEU A 291 12.26 -12.52 -17.80
N GLU A 292 11.58 -12.63 -18.95
CA GLU A 292 11.99 -13.47 -20.08
C GLU A 292 13.37 -13.03 -20.63
N SER A 293 13.59 -11.72 -20.76
CA SER A 293 14.86 -11.16 -21.23
C SER A 293 16.03 -11.38 -20.27
N ALA A 294 15.76 -11.34 -18.96
CA ALA A 294 16.78 -11.55 -17.95
C ALA A 294 17.07 -13.04 -17.76
N VAL A 295 16.05 -13.91 -17.76
CA VAL A 295 16.24 -15.37 -17.76
C VAL A 295 16.99 -15.85 -19.01
N ALA A 296 16.76 -15.23 -20.17
CA ALA A 296 17.51 -15.52 -21.40
C ALA A 296 19.00 -15.14 -21.31
N GLN A 297 19.38 -14.25 -20.40
CA GLN A 297 20.76 -13.81 -20.17
C GLN A 297 21.46 -14.57 -19.04
N VAL A 298 20.72 -15.30 -18.20
CA VAL A 298 21.29 -16.11 -17.12
C VAL A 298 21.75 -17.46 -17.67
N ASP A 299 23.01 -17.82 -17.42
CA ASP A 299 23.53 -19.15 -17.78
C ASP A 299 22.82 -20.22 -16.94
N PRO A 300 22.09 -21.18 -17.56
CA PRO A 300 21.40 -22.24 -16.86
C PRO A 300 22.32 -23.16 -16.02
N ASN A 301 23.63 -23.11 -16.26
CA ASN A 301 24.61 -23.92 -15.53
C ASN A 301 25.24 -23.19 -14.34
N ASP A 302 24.90 -21.92 -14.11
CA ASP A 302 25.41 -21.12 -12.98
C ASP A 302 24.30 -20.87 -11.93
N PRO A 303 24.22 -21.68 -10.87
CA PRO A 303 23.21 -21.54 -9.83
C PRO A 303 23.36 -20.27 -8.98
N ASP A 304 24.55 -19.66 -8.94
CA ASP A 304 24.75 -18.39 -8.20
C ASP A 304 24.25 -17.19 -9.02
N ALA A 305 24.38 -17.23 -10.35
CA ALA A 305 23.81 -16.21 -11.25
C ALA A 305 22.27 -16.16 -11.18
N LEU A 306 21.61 -17.32 -11.03
CA LEU A 306 20.16 -17.42 -10.80
C LEU A 306 19.75 -16.78 -9.46
N ARG A 307 20.55 -16.97 -8.40
CA ARG A 307 20.30 -16.37 -7.08
C ARG A 307 20.47 -14.84 -7.14
N GLU A 308 21.54 -14.36 -7.77
CA GLU A 308 21.83 -12.94 -7.91
C GLU A 308 20.78 -12.22 -8.78
N ALA A 309 20.28 -12.86 -9.84
CA ALA A 309 19.19 -12.34 -10.67
C ALA A 309 17.84 -12.23 -9.90
N LEU A 310 17.53 -13.24 -9.06
CA LEU A 310 16.35 -13.19 -8.19
C LEU A 310 16.44 -12.06 -7.15
N GLU A 311 17.65 -11.77 -6.67
CA GLU A 311 17.94 -10.66 -5.75
C GLU A 311 17.98 -9.29 -6.45
N SER A 312 18.30 -9.24 -7.76
CA SER A 312 18.47 -8.00 -8.53
C SER A 312 17.17 -7.38 -9.05
N GLY A 313 16.00 -7.92 -8.69
CA GLY A 313 14.71 -7.35 -9.06
C GLY A 313 14.12 -7.82 -10.39
N LEU A 314 14.37 -9.09 -10.80
CA LEU A 314 13.66 -9.74 -11.92
C LEU A 314 12.12 -9.66 -11.82
N PHE A 315 11.58 -9.40 -10.62
CA PHE A 315 10.16 -9.23 -10.33
C PHE A 315 9.76 -7.78 -10.03
N ALA A 316 10.59 -6.79 -10.40
CA ALA A 316 10.24 -5.39 -10.23
C ALA A 316 8.93 -5.09 -10.97
N PRO A 317 7.90 -4.55 -10.28
CA PRO A 317 6.63 -4.21 -10.92
C PRO A 317 6.84 -3.14 -12.00
N GLN A 318 6.11 -3.22 -13.12
CA GLN A 318 6.02 -2.09 -14.04
C GLN A 318 5.14 -0.99 -13.44
N GLU A 319 5.67 0.24 -13.33
CA GLU A 319 4.87 1.41 -12.92
C GLU A 319 3.85 1.77 -14.00
N THR A 320 2.60 1.34 -13.81
CA THR A 320 1.50 1.77 -14.67
C THR A 320 1.07 3.21 -14.34
N ALA A 321 0.43 3.91 -15.29
CA ALA A 321 -0.10 5.25 -15.02
C ALA A 321 -1.13 5.24 -13.87
N ALA A 322 -2.00 4.23 -13.83
CA ALA A 322 -2.99 4.03 -12.77
C ALA A 322 -2.33 3.75 -11.40
N GLN A 323 -1.22 3.00 -11.38
CA GLN A 323 -0.46 2.76 -10.15
C GLN A 323 0.18 4.04 -9.62
N ARG A 324 0.74 4.88 -10.51
CA ARG A 324 1.31 6.19 -10.14
C ARG A 324 0.24 7.15 -9.61
N GLU A 325 -0.94 7.18 -10.23
CA GLU A 325 -2.08 7.99 -9.78
C GLU A 325 -2.58 7.54 -8.40
N ALA A 326 -2.81 6.24 -8.20
CA ALA A 326 -3.22 5.69 -6.90
C ALA A 326 -2.18 5.96 -5.80
N LEU A 327 -0.89 5.92 -6.15
CA LEU A 327 0.19 6.24 -5.22
C LEU A 327 0.21 7.74 -4.88
N GLU A 328 0.05 8.61 -5.88
CA GLU A 328 -0.01 10.05 -5.67
C GLU A 328 -1.21 10.46 -4.80
N ASP A 329 -2.37 9.86 -5.02
CA ASP A 329 -3.57 10.07 -4.20
C ASP A 329 -3.33 9.65 -2.75
N LEU A 330 -2.74 8.47 -2.52
CA LEU A 330 -2.40 7.97 -1.19
C LEU A 330 -1.40 8.90 -0.49
N GLU A 331 -0.30 9.24 -1.16
CA GLU A 331 0.72 10.16 -0.64
C GLU A 331 0.13 11.53 -0.30
N THR A 332 -0.77 12.05 -1.14
CA THR A 332 -1.46 13.33 -0.94
C THR A 332 -2.37 13.29 0.28
N LEU A 333 -3.18 12.23 0.41
CA LEU A 333 -4.09 12.06 1.53
C LEU A 333 -3.34 11.92 2.87
N LEU A 334 -2.25 11.14 2.89
CA LEU A 334 -1.41 11.00 4.08
C LEU A 334 -0.69 12.30 4.44
N ALA A 335 -0.24 13.07 3.44
CA ALA A 335 0.35 14.39 3.66
C ALA A 335 -0.67 15.37 4.26
N LEU A 336 -1.92 15.36 3.78
CA LEU A 336 -3.01 16.18 4.31
C LEU A 336 -3.33 15.85 5.77
N VAL A 337 -3.43 14.56 6.10
CA VAL A 337 -3.62 14.11 7.50
C VAL A 337 -2.49 14.61 8.38
N GLU A 338 -1.23 14.37 7.98
CA GLU A 338 -0.07 14.77 8.79
C GLU A 338 0.02 16.30 8.94
N GLY A 339 -0.18 17.05 7.85
CA GLY A 339 -0.15 18.50 7.89
C GLY A 339 -1.21 19.08 8.83
N TRP A 340 -2.42 18.50 8.83
CA TRP A 340 -3.50 18.92 9.72
C TRP A 340 -3.15 18.62 11.19
N VAL A 341 -2.66 17.41 11.46
CA VAL A 341 -2.22 16.99 12.81
C VAL A 341 -1.12 17.91 13.33
N GLU A 342 -0.14 18.28 12.49
CA GLU A 342 0.93 19.21 12.86
C GLU A 342 0.37 20.59 13.28
N VAL A 343 -0.53 21.17 12.48
CA VAL A 343 -1.12 22.48 12.76
C VAL A 343 -1.99 22.47 14.02
N VAL A 344 -2.87 21.48 14.15
CA VAL A 344 -3.78 21.37 15.31
C VAL A 344 -3.01 21.09 16.59
N THR A 345 -1.99 20.22 16.53
CA THR A 345 -1.10 19.96 17.67
C THR A 345 -0.37 21.23 18.08
N ALA A 346 0.24 21.95 17.13
CA ALA A 346 0.98 23.16 17.43
C ALA A 346 0.08 24.21 18.09
N ARG A 347 -1.15 24.37 17.59
CA ARG A 347 -2.14 25.30 18.15
C ARG A 347 -2.55 24.91 19.58
N ALA A 348 -2.89 23.64 19.80
CA ALA A 348 -3.32 23.14 21.11
C ALA A 348 -2.20 23.17 22.16
N ALA A 349 -0.97 22.87 21.76
CA ALA A 349 0.16 22.74 22.69
C ALA A 349 0.90 24.06 22.98
N ALA A 350 0.80 25.07 22.11
CA ALA A 350 1.56 26.33 22.23
C ALA A 350 1.43 27.04 23.59
N PRO A 351 0.26 27.07 24.25
CA PRO A 351 0.13 27.72 25.57
C PRO A 351 0.78 26.93 26.72
N HIS A 352 1.15 25.66 26.49
CA HIS A 352 1.44 24.71 27.55
C HIS A 352 2.85 24.13 27.51
N LEU A 353 3.46 23.98 26.32
CA LEU A 353 4.73 23.29 26.13
C LEU A 353 5.85 24.28 25.73
N PRO A 354 6.80 24.61 26.63
CA PRO A 354 7.90 25.52 26.34
C PRO A 354 8.79 25.08 25.16
N HIS A 355 9.01 23.77 24.99
CA HIS A 355 9.91 23.21 23.98
C HIS A 355 9.17 22.69 22.74
N LEU A 356 7.94 23.15 22.49
CA LEU A 356 7.10 22.72 21.37
C LEU A 356 7.82 22.76 20.02
N MET A 357 8.56 23.84 19.73
CA MET A 357 9.26 23.98 18.45
C MET A 357 10.34 22.90 18.25
N ALA A 358 11.06 22.54 19.32
CA ALA A 358 12.09 21.50 19.26
C ALA A 358 11.46 20.11 19.06
N LEU A 359 10.36 19.83 19.76
CA LEU A 359 9.60 18.58 19.63
C LEU A 359 9.01 18.42 18.22
N ALA A 360 8.40 19.49 17.67
CA ALA A 360 7.87 19.51 16.32
C ALA A 360 8.97 19.33 15.26
N GLU A 361 10.13 19.96 15.46
CA GLU A 361 11.27 19.81 14.57
C GLU A 361 11.84 18.39 14.58
N MET A 362 11.94 17.75 15.75
CA MET A 362 12.38 16.36 15.84
C MET A 362 11.45 15.41 15.10
N MET A 363 10.12 15.61 15.22
CA MET A 363 9.14 14.83 14.45
C MET A 363 9.34 15.00 12.94
N ARG A 364 9.57 16.24 12.46
CA ARG A 364 9.85 16.49 11.04
C ARG A 364 11.12 15.80 10.56
N ARG A 365 12.18 15.80 11.37
CA ARG A 365 13.45 15.11 11.05
C ARG A 365 13.27 13.60 10.99
N ARG A 366 12.56 13.05 11.97
CA ARG A 366 12.25 11.62 12.03
C ARG A 366 11.49 11.15 10.79
N ARG A 367 10.52 11.93 10.31
CA ARG A 367 9.84 11.64 9.04
C ARG A 367 10.77 11.79 7.84
N ALA A 368 11.59 12.83 7.80
CA ALA A 368 12.50 13.06 6.68
C ALA A 368 13.61 12.00 6.53
N GLN A 369 13.94 11.29 7.61
CA GLN A 369 14.92 10.20 7.60
C GLN A 369 14.33 8.87 7.11
N GLY A 370 13.01 8.77 6.95
CA GLY A 370 12.33 7.56 6.52
C GLY A 370 12.40 6.43 7.56
N GLY A 371 11.55 6.55 8.58
CA GLY A 371 11.45 5.57 9.67
C GLY A 371 11.02 4.18 9.19
N ALA A 372 11.03 3.19 10.09
CA ALA A 372 10.69 1.82 9.74
C ALA A 372 9.34 1.72 8.99
N ALA A 373 8.35 2.58 9.31
CA ALA A 373 7.02 2.57 8.68
C ALA A 373 7.09 2.78 7.18
N GLU A 374 7.82 3.80 6.78
CA GLU A 374 8.04 4.10 5.37
C GLU A 374 8.81 2.96 4.69
N GLN A 375 9.83 2.40 5.34
CA GLN A 375 10.59 1.28 4.75
C GLN A 375 9.71 0.04 4.51
N VAL A 376 8.74 -0.24 5.39
CA VAL A 376 7.77 -1.32 5.21
C VAL A 376 6.87 -1.05 4.01
N PHE A 377 6.30 0.15 3.93
CA PHE A 377 5.41 0.51 2.83
C PHE A 377 6.13 0.67 1.48
N ALA A 378 7.34 1.21 1.47
CA ALA A 378 8.19 1.30 0.30
C ALA A 378 8.47 -0.09 -0.29
N ARG A 379 8.74 -1.08 0.57
CA ARG A 379 8.97 -2.47 0.14
C ARG A 379 7.70 -3.18 -0.34
N LEU A 380 6.56 -2.92 0.27
CA LEU A 380 5.30 -3.62 -0.05
C LEU A 380 4.57 -3.02 -1.25
N ILE A 381 4.53 -1.69 -1.33
CA ILE A 381 3.69 -0.96 -2.27
C ILE A 381 4.40 0.27 -2.86
N GLY A 382 5.73 0.32 -2.85
CA GLY A 382 6.48 1.45 -3.44
C GLY A 382 6.20 2.81 -2.79
N LEU A 383 5.48 2.84 -1.66
CA LEU A 383 5.06 4.09 -1.03
C LEU A 383 6.22 4.73 -0.29
N THR A 384 6.62 5.90 -0.79
CA THR A 384 7.61 6.77 -0.15
C THR A 384 6.90 7.95 0.48
N PHE A 385 7.17 8.23 1.75
CA PHE A 385 6.56 9.36 2.42
C PHE A 385 7.33 10.62 2.06
N ARG A 386 6.77 11.45 1.17
CA ARG A 386 7.45 12.67 0.71
C ARG A 386 7.41 13.75 1.80
N PRO A 387 8.54 14.06 2.49
CA PRO A 387 8.51 15.01 3.61
C PRO A 387 8.13 16.42 3.15
N ARG A 388 8.40 16.74 1.87
CA ARG A 388 8.01 18.00 1.25
C ARG A 388 6.49 18.17 1.21
N ARG A 389 5.74 17.14 0.79
CA ARG A 389 4.27 17.21 0.70
C ARG A 389 3.62 17.41 2.06
N ALA A 390 4.13 16.76 3.11
CA ALA A 390 3.62 16.97 4.47
C ALA A 390 3.83 18.42 4.96
N ARG A 391 4.96 19.05 4.60
CA ARG A 391 5.21 20.47 4.90
C ARG A 391 4.28 21.39 4.11
N GLU A 392 4.12 21.15 2.82
CA GLU A 392 3.18 21.87 1.94
C GLU A 392 1.75 21.79 2.49
N ALA A 393 1.31 20.61 2.93
CA ALA A 393 0.02 20.42 3.59
C ALA A 393 -0.09 21.19 4.92
N ALA A 394 0.94 21.16 5.77
CA ALA A 394 0.94 21.93 7.01
C ALA A 394 0.85 23.45 6.74
N GLU A 395 1.57 23.94 5.73
CA GLU A 395 1.48 25.34 5.29
C GLU A 395 0.08 25.69 4.80
N LEU A 396 -0.55 24.81 4.02
CA LEU A 396 -1.94 24.98 3.56
C LEU A 396 -2.92 25.07 4.73
N TRP A 397 -2.87 24.11 5.66
CA TRP A 397 -3.77 24.10 6.82
C TRP A 397 -3.56 25.29 7.75
N ALA A 398 -2.32 25.73 7.94
CA ALA A 398 -2.00 26.93 8.71
C ALA A 398 -2.56 28.19 8.02
N HIS A 399 -2.44 28.26 6.68
CA HIS A 399 -2.97 29.36 5.89
C HIS A 399 -4.49 29.42 5.93
N LEU A 400 -5.17 28.27 5.76
CA LEU A 400 -6.62 28.13 5.87
C LEU A 400 -7.12 28.57 7.25
N GLY A 401 -6.51 28.07 8.32
CA GLY A 401 -6.86 28.45 9.68
C GLY A 401 -6.66 29.94 9.97
N ALA A 402 -5.63 30.55 9.39
CA ALA A 402 -5.36 31.99 9.56
C ALA A 402 -6.33 32.90 8.79
N GLN A 403 -6.80 32.48 7.61
CA GLN A 403 -7.69 33.29 6.77
C GLN A 403 -9.18 33.07 7.04
N ALA A 404 -9.58 31.82 7.23
CA ALA A 404 -10.99 31.44 7.29
C ALA A 404 -11.45 31.10 8.72
N GLY A 405 -10.55 30.62 9.58
CA GLY A 405 -10.87 30.11 10.91
C GLY A 405 -10.63 28.60 11.03
N ASP A 406 -10.60 28.08 12.27
CA ASP A 406 -10.38 26.65 12.49
C ASP A 406 -11.57 25.79 12.05
N ALA A 407 -12.80 26.29 12.19
CA ALA A 407 -14.01 25.57 11.78
C ALA A 407 -14.05 25.38 10.26
N GLU A 408 -13.78 26.44 9.50
CA GLU A 408 -13.69 26.41 8.04
C GLU A 408 -12.51 25.56 7.56
N ARG A 409 -11.37 25.59 8.27
CA ARG A 409 -10.24 24.67 8.01
C ARG A 409 -10.70 23.22 8.16
N ASP A 410 -11.38 22.89 9.24
CA ASP A 410 -11.80 21.52 9.53
C ASP A 410 -12.95 21.05 8.64
N ALA A 411 -13.76 21.98 8.10
CA ALA A 411 -14.87 21.68 7.20
C ALA A 411 -14.45 21.00 5.89
N PHE A 412 -13.17 21.11 5.48
CA PHE A 412 -12.63 20.37 4.34
C PHE A 412 -12.71 18.85 4.54
N TRP A 413 -12.70 18.37 5.78
CA TRP A 413 -12.86 16.95 6.05
C TRP A 413 -14.30 16.43 5.87
N ASN A 414 -15.30 17.30 5.64
CA ASN A 414 -16.69 16.88 5.52
C ASN A 414 -16.95 16.02 4.27
N HIS A 415 -16.18 16.20 3.19
CA HIS A 415 -16.37 15.45 1.95
C HIS A 415 -15.04 15.26 1.19
N PRO A 416 -14.78 14.07 0.59
CA PRO A 416 -13.56 13.84 -0.16
C PRO A 416 -13.36 14.81 -1.34
N ASP A 417 -14.43 15.18 -2.05
CA ASP A 417 -14.35 16.05 -3.24
C ASP A 417 -13.88 17.48 -2.97
N VAL A 418 -13.97 17.96 -1.72
CA VAL A 418 -13.46 19.29 -1.37
C VAL A 418 -12.01 19.26 -0.92
N MET A 419 -11.42 18.07 -0.73
CA MET A 419 -10.03 17.95 -0.28
C MET A 419 -9.06 18.56 -1.29
N PRO A 420 -7.95 19.14 -0.83
CA PRO A 420 -6.91 19.63 -1.72
C PRO A 420 -6.27 18.50 -2.51
N THR A 421 -6.05 18.74 -3.79
CA THR A 421 -5.33 17.86 -4.71
C THR A 421 -3.81 18.02 -4.59
N ALA A 422 -3.05 17.11 -5.20
CA ALA A 422 -1.59 17.18 -5.23
C ALA A 422 -1.05 18.49 -5.86
N SER A 423 -1.72 19.00 -6.90
CA SER A 423 -1.36 20.25 -7.57
C SER A 423 -1.68 21.49 -6.72
N GLU A 424 -2.78 21.45 -5.98
CA GLU A 424 -3.17 22.50 -5.04
C GLU A 424 -2.21 22.56 -3.84
N LEU A 425 -1.74 21.41 -3.34
CA LEU A 425 -0.71 21.35 -2.30
C LEU A 425 0.60 22.01 -2.73
N ALA A 426 0.97 21.95 -4.01
CA ALA A 426 2.18 22.57 -4.50
C ALA A 426 2.16 24.11 -4.40
N ASN A 427 0.97 24.74 -4.29
CA ASN A 427 0.81 26.19 -4.17
C ASN A 427 -0.16 26.57 -3.03
N PRO A 428 0.21 26.36 -1.75
CA PRO A 428 -0.72 26.50 -0.63
C PRO A 428 -1.37 27.88 -0.46
N LYS A 429 -0.65 28.94 -0.85
CA LYS A 429 -1.07 30.34 -0.66
C LYS A 429 -2.16 30.77 -1.64
N ASP A 430 -2.19 30.15 -2.80
CA ASP A 430 -3.12 30.52 -3.87
C ASP A 430 -4.41 29.69 -3.81
N PHE A 431 -4.44 28.64 -2.98
CA PHE A 431 -5.54 27.69 -2.88
C PHE A 431 -6.92 28.34 -2.68
N LEU A 432 -7.05 29.21 -1.68
CA LEU A 432 -8.33 29.88 -1.39
C LEU A 432 -8.76 30.82 -2.52
N THR A 433 -7.80 31.49 -3.16
CA THR A 433 -8.06 32.38 -4.30
C THR A 433 -8.53 31.56 -5.50
N MET A 434 -7.86 30.46 -5.83
CA MET A 434 -8.24 29.58 -6.93
C MET A 434 -9.60 28.93 -6.71
N ARG A 435 -9.88 28.43 -5.50
CA ARG A 435 -11.18 27.82 -5.18
C ARG A 435 -12.34 28.82 -5.26
N ARG A 436 -12.14 30.07 -4.81
CA ARG A 436 -13.16 31.12 -4.96
C ARG A 436 -13.40 31.48 -6.43
N MET A 437 -12.34 31.64 -7.22
CA MET A 437 -12.47 31.89 -8.65
C MET A 437 -13.22 30.77 -9.38
N ALA A 438 -12.95 29.51 -9.04
CA ALA A 438 -13.68 28.37 -9.60
C ALA A 438 -15.17 28.39 -9.22
N GLN A 439 -15.49 28.69 -7.96
CA GLN A 439 -16.88 28.84 -7.51
C GLN A 439 -17.63 29.98 -8.20
N ASP A 440 -16.95 31.12 -8.42
CA ASP A 440 -17.54 32.25 -9.13
C ASP A 440 -17.84 31.88 -10.60
N ILE A 441 -16.93 31.16 -11.27
CA ILE A 441 -17.12 30.66 -12.63
C ILE A 441 -18.28 29.65 -12.70
N ASP A 442 -18.35 28.69 -11.78
CA ASP A 442 -19.44 27.71 -11.74
C ASP A 442 -20.80 28.40 -11.53
N ALA A 443 -20.86 29.41 -10.66
CA ALA A 443 -22.07 30.20 -10.43
C ALA A 443 -22.49 31.01 -11.67
N GLU A 444 -21.53 31.54 -12.43
CA GLU A 444 -21.78 32.20 -13.72
C GLU A 444 -22.34 31.19 -14.75
N ILE A 445 -21.76 29.99 -14.84
CA ILE A 445 -22.24 28.92 -15.74
C ILE A 445 -23.67 28.48 -15.37
N ASP A 446 -23.97 28.31 -14.08
CA ASP A 446 -25.31 27.95 -13.61
C ASP A 446 -26.33 29.05 -13.92
N ALA A 447 -25.95 30.32 -13.77
CA ALA A 447 -26.79 31.46 -14.11
C ALA A 447 -27.08 31.52 -15.62
N ASP A 448 -26.06 31.27 -16.45
CA ASP A 448 -26.21 31.17 -17.90
C ASP A 448 -27.08 29.96 -18.30
N LEU A 449 -26.90 28.80 -17.67
CA LEU A 449 -27.75 27.64 -17.96
C LEU A 449 -29.21 27.89 -17.58
N ALA A 450 -29.47 28.53 -16.44
CA ALA A 450 -30.82 28.91 -16.03
C ALA A 450 -31.46 29.89 -17.02
N SER A 451 -30.70 30.89 -17.47
CA SER A 451 -31.20 31.86 -18.44
C SER A 451 -31.40 31.26 -19.84
N LEU A 452 -30.64 30.22 -20.23
CA LEU A 452 -30.88 29.42 -21.43
C LEU A 452 -32.21 28.67 -21.37
N LEU A 453 -32.48 28.02 -20.23
CA LEU A 453 -33.71 27.26 -20.00
C LEU A 453 -34.95 28.16 -19.95
N ASP A 454 -34.82 29.36 -19.38
CA ASP A 454 -35.88 30.36 -19.33
C ASP A 454 -36.07 31.11 -20.66
N GLY A 455 -35.21 30.86 -21.66
CA GLY A 455 -35.24 31.56 -22.95
C GLY A 455 -34.93 33.06 -22.84
N THR A 456 -34.29 33.47 -21.74
CA THR A 456 -33.87 34.85 -21.46
C THR A 456 -32.42 35.11 -21.83
N LEU A 457 -31.65 34.06 -22.15
CA LEU A 457 -30.31 34.22 -22.71
C LEU A 457 -30.47 34.90 -24.07
N GLY A 458 -29.77 36.01 -24.27
CA GLY A 458 -29.95 36.97 -25.37
C GLY A 458 -29.85 36.44 -26.81
N TYR A 459 -29.77 35.13 -27.05
CA TYR A 459 -29.90 34.53 -28.39
C TYR A 459 -31.28 34.76 -29.03
N ALA A 460 -32.33 35.04 -28.24
CA ALA A 460 -33.66 35.33 -28.77
C ALA A 460 -33.76 36.69 -29.50
N GLU A 461 -32.81 37.61 -29.32
CA GLU A 461 -32.78 38.87 -30.06
C GLU A 461 -32.23 38.66 -31.48
N GLY A 462 -31.20 37.83 -31.64
CA GLY A 462 -30.68 37.44 -32.96
C GLY A 462 -31.59 36.47 -33.75
N ALA A 463 -32.39 35.64 -33.06
CA ALA A 463 -33.36 34.76 -33.71
C ALA A 463 -34.61 35.49 -34.22
N LYS A 464 -35.00 36.61 -33.59
CA LYS A 464 -36.06 37.49 -34.08
C LYS A 464 -35.61 38.32 -35.29
N GLU A 465 -34.34 38.75 -35.31
CA GLU A 465 -33.76 39.42 -36.49
C GLU A 465 -33.61 38.47 -37.70
N ALA A 466 -33.46 37.17 -37.48
CA ALA A 466 -33.44 36.17 -38.55
C ALA A 466 -34.83 35.89 -39.17
N ASP A 467 -35.92 36.12 -38.42
CA ASP A 467 -37.30 36.00 -38.91
C ASP A 467 -37.78 37.30 -39.61
N GLU A 468 -37.23 38.46 -39.23
CA GLU A 468 -37.56 39.76 -39.86
C GLU A 468 -36.87 39.98 -41.22
N ASN A 469 -35.88 39.17 -41.60
CA ASN A 469 -35.08 39.35 -42.83
C ASN A 469 -35.32 38.29 -43.93
N SER A 470 -36.49 37.65 -43.96
CA SER A 470 -36.85 36.71 -45.03
C SER A 470 -38.01 37.24 -45.89
N PRO A 471 -37.74 37.94 -47.02
CA PRO A 471 -38.75 38.21 -48.01
C PRO A 471 -38.63 37.18 -49.14
N GLU A 472 -39.23 35.99 -48.97
CA GLU A 472 -39.89 35.25 -50.05
C GLU A 472 -40.50 33.95 -49.50
N GLY A 473 -41.83 33.91 -49.50
CA GLY A 473 -42.59 32.75 -49.08
C GLY A 473 -42.45 31.58 -50.05
N LEU A 474 -42.23 30.39 -49.50
CA LEU A 474 -42.57 29.13 -50.16
C LEU A 474 -43.71 28.49 -49.36
N GLY A 475 -44.92 28.92 -49.72
CA GLY A 475 -46.15 28.25 -49.34
C GLY A 475 -46.19 26.84 -49.93
N ASP A 476 -46.38 25.90 -49.03
CA ASP A 476 -47.28 24.74 -49.14
C ASP A 476 -47.24 23.93 -50.44
N ARG A 477 -46.51 22.81 -50.37
CA ARG A 477 -46.90 21.58 -51.08
C ARG A 477 -47.03 20.44 -50.08
N SER A 478 -48.20 20.31 -49.48
CA SER A 478 -48.74 18.99 -49.09
C SER A 478 -48.88 18.10 -50.34
N PRO A 479 -48.66 16.78 -50.23
CA PRO A 479 -49.77 15.91 -49.87
C PRO A 479 -49.43 14.79 -48.88
N ALA A 480 -50.46 14.40 -48.14
CA ALA A 480 -50.51 13.23 -47.27
C ALA A 480 -50.39 11.89 -48.03
N SER A 481 -49.78 10.89 -47.40
CA SER A 481 -50.20 9.47 -47.29
C SER A 481 -49.02 8.68 -46.71
N ALA A 482 -49.14 8.18 -45.48
CA ALA A 482 -49.63 6.84 -45.14
C ALA A 482 -48.55 5.75 -45.25
N ASP A 483 -48.37 5.11 -44.09
CA ASP A 483 -48.02 3.71 -43.87
C ASP A 483 -46.57 3.20 -43.89
N ALA A 484 -46.34 2.43 -42.82
CA ALA A 484 -45.61 1.16 -42.73
C ALA A 484 -44.09 1.16 -42.50
N ALA A 485 -43.78 0.81 -41.24
CA ALA A 485 -42.98 -0.36 -40.84
C ALA A 485 -41.49 -0.43 -41.23
N SER A 486 -40.68 -0.33 -40.18
CA SER A 486 -39.58 -1.23 -39.78
C SER A 486 -38.92 -2.12 -40.84
N GLN A 487 -37.60 -1.99 -41.02
CA GLN A 487 -36.62 -3.09 -40.93
C GLN A 487 -35.17 -2.59 -41.18
N GLU A 488 -34.26 -2.87 -40.23
CA GLU A 488 -32.81 -3.09 -40.45
C GLU A 488 -32.57 -4.30 -41.41
N PRO A 489 -31.34 -4.72 -41.83
CA PRO A 489 -29.97 -4.31 -41.46
C PRO A 489 -28.97 -4.24 -42.67
N GLY A 490 -27.69 -3.92 -42.41
CA GLY A 490 -26.59 -4.68 -43.05
C GLY A 490 -25.50 -3.91 -43.83
N GLN A 491 -24.33 -3.79 -43.18
CA GLN A 491 -22.98 -4.08 -43.68
C GLN A 491 -22.38 -3.36 -44.93
N SER A 492 -21.24 -2.70 -44.67
CA SER A 492 -19.88 -3.06 -45.12
C SER A 492 -19.05 -2.00 -45.87
N ALA A 493 -17.76 -1.99 -45.48
CA ALA A 493 -16.55 -1.66 -46.23
C ALA A 493 -15.94 -0.24 -46.12
N ASP A 494 -14.93 -0.16 -45.25
CA ASP A 494 -13.60 0.49 -45.39
C ASP A 494 -13.01 0.55 -46.84
N PRO A 495 -11.85 1.21 -47.15
CA PRO A 495 -10.83 1.83 -46.27
C PRO A 495 -10.16 3.14 -46.82
N ALA A 496 -9.12 3.57 -46.10
CA ALA A 496 -7.84 4.12 -46.59
C ALA A 496 -7.68 5.64 -46.75
N SER A 497 -7.05 6.25 -45.75
CA SER A 497 -6.30 7.51 -45.90
C SER A 497 -4.85 7.22 -46.30
N ALA A 498 -4.43 7.76 -47.43
CA ALA A 498 -3.03 7.86 -47.82
C ALA A 498 -2.71 9.31 -48.21
N GLY A 499 -1.65 9.86 -47.58
CA GLY A 499 -0.60 10.55 -48.32
C GLY A 499 -0.55 12.09 -48.31
N ALA A 500 0.62 12.55 -47.84
CA ALA A 500 1.36 13.77 -48.22
C ALA A 500 0.87 15.12 -47.65
N GLY A 501 1.73 16.04 -47.19
CA GLY A 501 3.20 16.13 -47.19
C GLY A 501 3.63 17.60 -46.95
N GLY A 502 4.92 17.79 -46.64
CA GLY A 502 5.66 19.08 -46.57
C GLY A 502 6.13 19.44 -45.15
N GLU A 503 7.40 19.22 -44.73
CA GLU A 503 8.66 19.97 -45.05
C GLU A 503 8.49 21.48 -44.80
N ASP A 504 9.28 22.20 -44.02
CA ASP A 504 10.76 22.34 -43.89
C ASP A 504 10.98 23.30 -42.68
N SER A 505 11.87 23.12 -41.68
CA SER A 505 13.35 23.24 -41.63
C SER A 505 13.84 24.38 -40.70
N LEU A 506 15.06 24.16 -40.15
CA LEU A 506 16.03 25.08 -39.47
C LEU A 506 15.78 25.39 -37.98
N GLU A 507 16.76 25.43 -37.06
CA GLU A 507 18.21 25.17 -37.01
C GLU A 507 18.61 25.29 -35.51
N GLU A 508 19.45 24.38 -34.99
CA GLU A 508 20.23 24.61 -33.75
C GLU A 508 21.50 25.42 -34.05
N PRO A 509 22.18 25.92 -33.01
CA PRO A 509 23.57 25.51 -32.89
C PRO A 509 24.03 25.13 -31.47
N ASP A 510 24.91 24.13 -31.46
CA ASP A 510 25.89 23.73 -30.45
C ASP A 510 26.78 24.88 -29.96
N GLU A 511 27.21 24.81 -28.69
CA GLU A 511 28.53 25.30 -28.25
C GLU A 511 29.11 24.37 -27.15
N GLN A 512 30.24 23.74 -27.45
CA GLN A 512 31.12 23.04 -26.51
C GLN A 512 32.34 23.92 -26.14
N ASP A 513 32.64 23.92 -24.84
CA ASP A 513 33.90 23.98 -24.06
C ASP A 513 35.25 24.26 -24.80
N PRO A 514 36.29 24.90 -24.19
CA PRO A 514 37.14 24.18 -23.21
C PRO A 514 37.92 25.03 -22.16
N THR A 515 38.40 24.39 -21.08
CA THR A 515 39.82 24.28 -20.61
C THR A 515 40.03 24.29 -19.08
N ASP A 516 40.38 23.11 -18.54
CA ASP A 516 41.68 22.75 -17.95
C ASP A 516 42.43 23.76 -17.03
N THR A 517 42.62 23.44 -15.74
CA THR A 517 43.95 23.39 -15.05
C THR A 517 43.85 23.01 -13.55
N ASP A 518 44.32 21.80 -13.23
CA ASP A 518 45.40 21.39 -12.31
C ASP A 518 45.68 22.09 -10.93
N LYS A 519 46.02 21.24 -9.93
CA LYS A 519 46.66 21.45 -8.59
C LYS A 519 45.85 22.09 -7.45
N ASP A 520 45.89 21.66 -6.19
CA ASP A 520 46.78 20.85 -5.35
C ASP A 520 45.95 20.03 -4.33
#